data_AF-A0A0F9Q8R5-F1
#
_entry.id   AF-A0A0F9Q8R5-F1
#
_cell.length_a   1.000
_cell.length_b   1.000
_cell.length_c   1.000
_cell.angle_alpha   90.00
_cell.angle_beta   90.00
_cell.angle_gamma   90.00
#
_symmetry.space_group_name_H-M   'P 1'
#
loop_
_entity.id
_entity.type
_entity.pdbx_description
1 polymer ?
#
loop_
_entity_poly.entity_id
_entity_poly.type
_entity_poly.pdbx_seq_one_letter_code
_entity_poly.pdbx_strand_id
1 'polypeptide(L)'
;MTIDTDTDSAKGQAQAQLSTLREMVKALEDGEEWEGIDAEEAIAEDPLEVAIRADWHSPGDGADVDLEYMILLCTGGPAIRIIGGLDQWKQPDSVTLEYQDWGTPWTELWTDAEEDEAMLTYARQFYFGE
;
A
#
# COMPACT_ATOMS: atom_id res chain seq x y z
N MET A 1 18.55 -8.33 27.00
CA MET A 1 17.30 -7.57 27.17
C MET A 1 17.40 -6.40 26.23
N THR A 2 17.12 -6.66 24.95
CA THR A 2 17.20 -5.66 23.88
C THR A 2 15.88 -4.93 23.89
N ILE A 3 15.95 -3.60 23.89
CA ILE A 3 14.84 -2.69 24.18
C ILE A 3 13.87 -2.66 22.99
N ASP A 4 12.57 -2.71 23.30
CA ASP A 4 11.38 -2.55 22.44
C ASP A 4 11.31 -1.21 21.66
N THR A 5 12.42 -0.50 21.47
CA THR A 5 12.46 0.83 20.83
C THR A 5 12.28 0.80 19.31
N ASP A 6 12.66 -0.30 18.67
CA ASP A 6 12.76 -0.37 17.20
C ASP A 6 11.36 -0.58 16.56
N THR A 7 10.52 -1.45 17.14
CA THR A 7 9.11 -1.64 16.71
C THR A 7 8.26 -0.37 16.80
N ASP A 8 8.50 0.45 17.83
CA ASP A 8 7.77 1.71 18.03
C ASP A 8 8.13 2.74 16.94
N SER A 9 9.36 2.66 16.40
CA SER A 9 9.81 3.49 15.29
C SER A 9 9.19 3.08 13.95
N ALA A 10 9.13 1.78 13.66
CA ALA A 10 8.56 1.28 12.41
C ALA A 10 7.04 1.50 12.32
N LYS A 11 6.34 1.30 13.43
CA LYS A 11 4.92 1.63 13.54
C LYS A 11 4.69 3.14 13.36
N GLY A 12 5.49 3.97 14.02
CA GLY A 12 5.40 5.43 13.88
C GLY A 12 5.61 5.90 12.44
N GLN A 13 6.55 5.29 11.71
CA GLN A 13 6.77 5.63 10.30
C GLN A 13 5.63 5.12 9.40
N ALA A 14 5.03 3.97 9.71
CA ALA A 14 3.84 3.49 9.01
C ALA A 14 2.65 4.46 9.19
N GLN A 15 2.45 4.97 10.40
CA GLN A 15 1.43 5.98 10.69
C GLN A 15 1.69 7.30 9.97
N ALA A 16 2.96 7.73 9.89
CA ALA A 16 3.33 8.92 9.14
C ALA A 16 3.04 8.75 7.64
N GLN A 17 3.41 7.59 7.06
CA GLN A 17 3.11 7.31 5.65
C GLN A 17 1.61 7.23 5.37
N LEU A 18 0.83 6.63 6.27
CA LEU A 18 -0.62 6.63 6.16
C LEU A 18 -1.19 8.05 6.16
N SER A 19 -0.67 8.94 7.01
CA SER A 19 -1.09 10.34 7.04
C SER A 19 -0.78 11.05 5.72
N THR A 20 0.44 10.87 5.18
CA THR A 20 0.84 11.45 3.90
C THR A 20 -0.04 10.96 2.75
N LEU A 21 -0.28 9.65 2.67
CA LEU A 21 -1.15 9.05 1.67
C LEU A 21 -2.56 9.65 1.71
N ARG A 22 -3.13 9.84 2.90
CA ARG A 22 -4.45 10.46 3.07
C ARG A 22 -4.48 11.90 2.56
N GLU A 23 -3.41 12.66 2.77
CA GLU A 23 -3.31 14.03 2.27
C GLU A 23 -3.18 14.07 0.74
N MET A 24 -2.42 13.14 0.14
CA MET A 24 -2.32 13.01 -1.32
C MET A 24 -3.65 12.62 -1.95
N VAL A 25 -4.35 11.64 -1.37
CA VAL A 25 -5.69 11.22 -1.82
C VAL A 25 -6.69 12.35 -1.68
N LYS A 26 -6.66 13.09 -0.58
CA LYS A 26 -7.52 14.26 -0.40
C LYS A 26 -7.27 15.32 -1.48
N ALA A 27 -6.00 15.63 -1.79
CA ALA A 27 -5.66 16.56 -2.86
C ALA A 27 -6.18 16.07 -4.21
N LEU A 28 -6.03 14.78 -4.52
CA LEU A 28 -6.58 14.14 -5.72
C LEU A 28 -8.10 14.31 -5.81
N GLU A 29 -8.83 13.99 -4.74
CA GLU A 29 -10.30 14.06 -4.70
C GLU A 29 -10.82 15.51 -4.80
N ASP A 30 -10.15 16.46 -4.16
CA ASP A 30 -10.49 17.88 -4.20
C ASP A 30 -10.06 18.55 -5.53
N GLY A 31 -9.27 17.86 -6.36
CA GLY A 31 -8.69 18.38 -7.60
C GLY A 31 -7.66 19.49 -7.33
N GLU A 32 -6.94 19.38 -6.23
CA GLU A 32 -5.89 20.29 -5.77
C GLU A 32 -4.49 19.72 -6.02
N GLU A 33 -3.48 20.60 -6.05
CA GLU A 33 -2.08 20.20 -6.13
C GLU A 33 -1.58 19.68 -4.78
N TRP A 34 -0.73 18.66 -4.78
CA TRP A 34 0.01 18.20 -3.61
C TRP A 34 1.44 18.74 -3.68
N GLU A 35 1.86 19.51 -2.67
CA GLU A 35 3.18 20.15 -2.62
C GLU A 35 3.60 20.93 -3.90
N GLY A 36 2.61 21.44 -4.66
CA GLY A 36 2.83 22.23 -5.88
C GLY A 36 3.03 21.39 -7.14
N ILE A 37 2.71 20.09 -7.10
CA ILE A 37 2.61 19.21 -8.26
C ILE A 37 1.20 18.62 -8.36
N ASP A 38 0.85 18.10 -9.54
CA ASP A 38 -0.42 17.41 -9.74
C ASP A 38 -0.52 16.19 -8.81
N ALA A 39 -1.67 15.99 -8.16
CA ALA A 39 -1.84 14.91 -7.19
C ALA A 39 -1.77 13.51 -7.84
N GLU A 40 -2.18 13.35 -9.10
CA GLU A 40 -2.03 12.09 -9.85
C GLU A 40 -0.54 11.79 -10.09
N GLU A 41 0.23 12.82 -10.46
CA GLU A 41 1.68 12.71 -10.65
C GLU A 41 2.39 12.38 -9.33
N ALA A 42 2.03 13.05 -8.24
CA ALA A 42 2.58 12.80 -6.91
C ALA A 42 2.35 11.34 -6.48
N ILE A 43 1.13 10.82 -6.64
CA ILE A 43 0.79 9.43 -6.31
C ILE A 43 1.55 8.46 -7.21
N ALA A 44 1.64 8.73 -8.52
CA ALA A 44 2.31 7.84 -9.45
C ALA A 44 3.81 7.67 -9.16
N GLU A 45 4.47 8.69 -8.62
CA GLU A 45 5.90 8.69 -8.29
C GLU A 45 6.23 8.22 -6.86
N ASP A 46 5.24 8.08 -5.99
CA ASP A 46 5.42 7.78 -4.57
C ASP A 46 5.95 6.35 -4.29
N PRO A 47 5.46 5.27 -4.93
CA PRO A 47 5.95 3.93 -4.65
C PRO A 47 7.38 3.66 -5.14
N LEU A 48 8.09 2.84 -4.36
CA LEU A 48 9.35 2.23 -4.76
C LEU A 48 9.15 1.00 -5.67
N GLU A 49 8.04 0.28 -5.48
CA GLU A 49 7.70 -0.93 -6.25
C GLU A 49 6.19 -1.15 -6.27
N VAL A 50 5.68 -1.59 -7.43
CA VAL A 50 4.32 -2.11 -7.59
C VAL A 50 4.45 -3.51 -8.18
N ALA A 51 3.87 -4.51 -7.52
CA ALA A 51 3.97 -5.92 -7.93
C ALA A 51 2.65 -6.66 -7.73
N ILE A 52 2.50 -7.75 -8.48
CA ILE A 52 1.40 -8.70 -8.36
C ILE A 52 1.94 -10.09 -8.02
N ARG A 53 1.19 -10.82 -7.19
CA ARG A 53 1.45 -12.22 -6.82
C ARG A 53 0.23 -13.05 -7.14
N ALA A 54 0.44 -14.21 -7.73
CA ALA A 54 -0.58 -15.25 -7.90
C ALA A 54 -0.24 -16.46 -7.03
N ASP A 55 -1.26 -17.15 -6.52
CA ASP A 55 -1.07 -18.43 -5.85
C ASP A 55 -1.02 -19.61 -6.85
N TRP A 56 -0.88 -20.82 -6.33
CA TRP A 56 -0.92 -22.06 -7.08
C TRP A 56 -2.27 -22.23 -7.80
N HIS A 57 -2.24 -22.26 -9.13
CA HIS A 57 -3.40 -22.50 -9.97
C HIS A 57 -3.22 -23.78 -10.82
N SER A 58 -4.34 -24.37 -11.25
CA SER A 58 -4.32 -25.54 -12.13
C SER A 58 -4.02 -25.13 -13.58
N PRO A 59 -3.38 -25.99 -14.38
CA PRO A 59 -3.22 -25.74 -15.80
C PRO A 59 -4.58 -25.55 -16.49
N GLY A 60 -4.82 -24.38 -17.09
CA GLY A 60 -6.08 -24.04 -17.77
C GLY A 60 -7.08 -23.28 -16.90
N ASP A 61 -6.78 -23.05 -15.62
CA ASP A 61 -7.47 -22.01 -14.84
C ASP A 61 -7.22 -20.66 -15.53
N GLY A 62 -8.20 -19.76 -15.44
CA GLY A 62 -8.03 -18.39 -15.93
C GLY A 62 -6.78 -17.78 -15.29
N ALA A 63 -6.07 -16.90 -16.00
CA ALA A 63 -4.80 -16.32 -15.54
C ALA A 63 -4.92 -15.44 -14.26
N ASP A 64 -6.12 -15.41 -13.66
CA ASP A 64 -6.64 -14.31 -12.87
C ASP A 64 -7.22 -14.75 -11.52
N VAL A 65 -7.01 -16.00 -11.12
CA VAL A 65 -7.53 -16.51 -9.84
C VAL A 65 -6.59 -16.10 -8.70
N ASP A 66 -7.17 -15.51 -7.66
CA ASP A 66 -6.52 -15.21 -6.38
C ASP A 66 -5.24 -14.36 -6.52
N LEU A 67 -5.35 -13.21 -7.18
CA LEU A 67 -4.25 -12.25 -7.26
C LEU A 67 -4.21 -11.34 -6.05
N GLU A 68 -3.01 -11.15 -5.53
CA GLU A 68 -2.68 -10.13 -4.54
C GLU A 68 -1.78 -9.08 -5.18
N TYR A 69 -1.91 -7.83 -4.74
CA TYR A 69 -1.01 -6.75 -5.10
C TYR A 69 -0.14 -6.34 -3.92
N MET A 70 0.97 -5.69 -4.25
CA MET A 70 1.89 -5.08 -3.30
C MET A 70 2.36 -3.73 -3.84
N ILE A 71 2.28 -2.70 -3.01
CA ILE A 71 2.86 -1.38 -3.25
C ILE A 71 3.87 -1.11 -2.13
N LEU A 72 5.16 -1.00 -2.45
CA LEU A 72 6.23 -0.74 -1.49
C LEU A 72 6.48 0.75 -1.39
N LEU A 73 6.28 1.33 -0.20
CA LEU A 73 6.39 2.79 0.03
C LEU A 73 7.76 3.18 0.59
N CYS A 74 8.37 2.32 1.39
CA CYS A 74 9.66 2.61 2.03
C CYS A 74 10.45 1.33 2.28
N THR A 75 11.78 1.45 2.33
CA THR A 75 12.71 0.38 2.69
C THR A 75 13.82 0.90 3.61
N GLY A 76 14.55 0.00 4.27
CA GLY A 76 15.72 0.37 5.09
C GLY A 76 15.48 0.37 6.61
N GLY A 77 14.44 -0.31 7.09
CA GLY A 77 14.13 -0.49 8.53
C GLY A 77 13.76 0.82 9.20
N PRO A 78 12.62 1.39 8.81
CA PRO A 78 11.41 0.63 8.50
C PRO A 78 11.14 0.41 7.01
N ALA A 79 10.57 -0.75 6.70
CA ALA A 79 9.94 -1.02 5.42
C ALA A 79 8.42 -0.94 5.58
N ILE A 80 7.73 -0.34 4.61
CA ILE A 80 6.28 -0.11 4.64
C ILE A 80 5.71 -0.50 3.29
N ARG A 81 4.63 -1.28 3.29
CA ARG A 81 3.94 -1.68 2.08
C ARG A 81 2.42 -1.70 2.28
N ILE A 82 1.71 -1.51 1.19
CA ILE A 82 0.28 -1.80 1.08
C ILE A 82 0.16 -3.14 0.36
N ILE A 83 -0.67 -4.04 0.89
CA ILE A 83 -1.05 -5.28 0.22
C ILE A 83 -2.57 -5.41 0.17
N GLY A 84 -3.07 -6.22 -0.76
CA GLY A 84 -4.49 -6.55 -0.84
C GLY A 84 -4.80 -7.46 -2.00
N GLY A 85 -6.06 -7.87 -2.10
CA GLY A 85 -6.60 -8.64 -3.21
C GLY A 85 -6.94 -7.75 -4.42
N LEU A 86 -6.93 -8.39 -5.59
CA LEU A 86 -7.46 -7.83 -6.82
C LEU A 86 -8.74 -8.57 -7.20
N ASP A 87 -9.75 -7.83 -7.62
CA ASP A 87 -10.98 -8.41 -8.15
C ASP A 87 -10.79 -8.97 -9.57
N GLN A 88 -11.89 -9.49 -10.13
CA GLN A 88 -11.92 -10.04 -11.49
C GLN A 88 -11.58 -9.02 -12.60
N TRP A 89 -11.51 -7.73 -12.29
CA TRP A 89 -11.16 -6.63 -13.20
C TRP A 89 -9.79 -6.01 -12.87
N LYS A 90 -8.97 -6.72 -12.07
CA LYS A 90 -7.66 -6.26 -11.63
C LYS A 90 -7.70 -4.98 -10.83
N GLN A 91 -8.81 -4.72 -10.14
CA GLN A 91 -8.97 -3.57 -9.27
C GLN A 91 -8.75 -3.97 -7.80
N PRO A 92 -8.02 -3.16 -7.01
CA PRO A 92 -7.94 -3.35 -5.57
C PRO A 92 -9.31 -3.42 -4.91
N ASP A 93 -9.59 -4.53 -4.23
CA ASP A 93 -10.84 -4.80 -3.51
C ASP A 93 -10.68 -4.90 -1.99
N SER A 94 -9.44 -4.99 -1.53
CA SER A 94 -9.04 -5.07 -0.14
C SER A 94 -7.69 -4.40 0.05
N VAL A 95 -7.39 -4.04 1.30
CA VAL A 95 -6.19 -3.28 1.63
C VAL A 95 -5.71 -3.61 3.04
N THR A 96 -4.41 -3.60 3.22
CA THR A 96 -3.75 -3.74 4.52
C THR A 96 -2.43 -2.99 4.45
N LEU A 97 -2.20 -2.09 5.41
CA LEU A 97 -0.89 -1.47 5.59
C LEU A 97 -0.03 -2.35 6.49
N GLU A 98 1.12 -2.76 5.98
CA GLU A 98 2.08 -3.52 6.76
C GLU A 98 3.38 -2.76 6.92
N TYR A 99 3.99 -2.94 8.08
CA TYR A 99 5.32 -2.42 8.39
C TYR A 99 6.23 -3.51 8.92
N GLN A 100 7.52 -3.33 8.71
CA GLN A 100 8.55 -4.25 9.14
C GLN A 100 9.80 -3.47 9.56
N ASP A 101 10.47 -3.98 10.60
CA ASP A 101 11.82 -3.59 10.94
C ASP A 101 12.80 -4.76 10.72
N TRP A 102 14.09 -4.48 10.81
CA TRP A 102 15.15 -5.45 10.60
C TRP A 102 14.98 -6.67 11.50
N GLY A 103 14.75 -7.83 10.86
CA GLY A 103 14.62 -9.11 11.55
C GLY A 103 13.27 -9.35 12.22
N THR A 104 12.28 -8.46 12.05
CA THR A 104 10.89 -8.72 12.47
C THR A 104 10.07 -9.26 11.29
N PRO A 105 8.99 -10.01 11.53
CA PRO A 105 7.98 -10.24 10.50
C PRO A 105 7.31 -8.93 10.08
N TRP A 106 6.66 -8.95 8.91
CA TRP A 106 5.67 -7.93 8.57
C TRP A 106 4.53 -7.95 9.59
N THR A 107 4.12 -6.76 10.02
CA THR A 107 3.06 -6.55 11.00
C THR A 107 2.05 -5.59 10.41
N GLU A 108 0.78 -5.95 10.50
CA GLU A 108 -0.35 -5.11 10.12
C GLU A 108 -0.44 -3.89 11.04
N LEU A 109 -0.58 -2.70 10.45
CA LEU A 109 -1.05 -1.52 11.15
C LEU A 109 -2.58 -1.54 11.14
N TRP A 110 -3.18 -1.52 12.33
CA TRP A 110 -4.63 -1.37 12.45
C TRP A 110 -5.06 0.01 11.91
N THR A 111 -6.06 -0.02 11.04
CA THR A 111 -6.68 1.14 10.38
C THR A 111 -8.18 1.14 10.61
N ASP A 112 -8.79 2.32 10.53
CA ASP A 112 -10.25 2.45 10.47
C ASP A 112 -10.78 2.46 9.02
N ALA A 113 -12.11 2.50 8.87
CA ALA A 113 -12.75 2.42 7.56
C ALA A 113 -12.45 3.64 6.66
N GLU A 114 -12.17 4.82 7.22
CA GLU A 114 -11.81 5.99 6.43
C GLU A 114 -10.36 5.88 5.94
N GLU A 115 -9.49 5.33 6.78
CA GLU A 115 -8.10 5.05 6.43
C GLU A 115 -8.01 3.95 5.36
N ASP A 116 -8.80 2.88 5.48
CA ASP A 116 -8.89 1.82 4.47
C ASP A 116 -9.37 2.36 3.12
N GLU A 117 -10.42 3.20 3.10
CA GLU A 117 -10.91 3.76 1.83
C GLU A 117 -9.88 4.68 1.18
N ALA A 118 -9.16 5.50 1.97
CA ALA A 118 -8.08 6.33 1.43
C ALA A 118 -6.98 5.47 0.78
N MET A 119 -6.55 4.39 1.45
CA MET A 119 -5.55 3.48 0.88
C MET A 119 -6.06 2.74 -0.36
N LEU A 120 -7.34 2.35 -0.40
CA LEU A 120 -7.96 1.77 -1.60
C LEU A 120 -7.99 2.77 -2.76
N THR A 121 -8.38 4.02 -2.51
CA THR A 121 -8.38 5.09 -3.53
C THR A 121 -6.98 5.34 -4.07
N TYR A 122 -5.98 5.37 -3.20
CA TYR A 122 -4.57 5.44 -3.60
C TYR A 122 -4.16 4.23 -4.44
N ALA A 123 -4.42 3.00 -3.98
CA ALA A 123 -4.03 1.78 -4.68
C ALA A 123 -4.68 1.69 -6.08
N ARG A 124 -5.91 2.17 -6.24
CA ARG A 124 -6.63 2.21 -7.52
C ARG A 124 -6.04 3.17 -8.56
N GLN A 125 -5.08 4.02 -8.18
CA GLN A 125 -4.35 4.85 -9.14
C GLN A 125 -3.32 4.04 -9.95
N PHE A 126 -2.99 2.82 -9.51
CA PHE A 126 -2.01 1.97 -10.18
C PHE A 126 -2.68 0.94 -11.09
N TYR A 127 -1.98 0.61 -12.17
CA TYR A 127 -2.42 -0.41 -13.14
C TYR A 127 -1.83 -1.78 -12.79
N PHE A 128 -2.70 -2.77 -12.56
CA PHE A 128 -2.30 -4.14 -12.20
C PHE A 128 -2.50 -5.19 -13.31
N GLY A 129 -3.07 -4.81 -14.45
CA GLY A 129 -3.30 -5.71 -15.59
C GLY A 129 -4.67 -5.54 -16.24
N GLU A 130 -4.92 -6.34 -17.30
CA GLU A 130 -6.24 -6.52 -17.94
C GLU A 130 -6.94 -7.78 -17.40
#